data_AF-A0A0G0BIE2-F1
#
_entry.id   AF-A0A0G0BIE2-F1
#
_cell.length_a   1.000
_cell.length_b   1.000
_cell.length_c   1.000
_cell.angle_alpha   90.00
_cell.angle_beta   90.00
_cell.angle_gamma   90.00
#
_symmetry.space_group_name_H-M   'P 1'
#
loop_
_entity.id
_entity.type
_entity.pdbx_description
1 polymer ?
#
loop_
_entity_poly.entity_id
_entity_poly.type
_entity_poly.pdbx_seq_one_letter_code
_entity_poly.pdbx_strand_id
1 'polypeptide(L)'
;MQTKEDLQTKIKKQLAKSLKKHEITPRDLLLILTIFSKADTSEELHLLIELFKDEYPPFLELLDTEKYDTKSEFEHSIHEFISEMVQVNPLLAAKITHEALKKESTLDSISKQFPEFKNFLQNKK
;
A
#
# COMPACT_ATOMS: atom_id res chain seq x y z
N MET A 1 0.96 -0.82 -9.56
CA MET A 1 1.21 0.61 -9.37
C MET A 1 -0.12 1.28 -9.18
N GLN A 2 -0.34 1.91 -8.04
CA GLN A 2 -1.55 2.67 -7.75
C GLN A 2 -1.47 4.01 -8.50
N THR A 3 -2.51 4.36 -9.26
CA THR A 3 -2.49 5.59 -10.06
C THR A 3 -2.77 6.80 -9.17
N LYS A 4 -2.35 7.98 -9.64
CA LYS A 4 -2.69 9.27 -9.00
C LYS A 4 -4.21 9.40 -8.82
N GLU A 5 -4.99 8.94 -9.79
CA GLU A 5 -6.46 8.99 -9.78
C GLU A 5 -7.06 8.09 -8.69
N ASP A 6 -6.48 6.91 -8.46
CA ASP A 6 -6.90 6.02 -7.37
C ASP A 6 -6.68 6.68 -6.01
N LEU A 7 -5.50 7.28 -5.83
CA LEU A 7 -5.13 7.95 -4.57
C LEU A 7 -6.01 9.20 -4.33
N GLN A 8 -6.25 10.01 -5.36
CA GLN A 8 -7.20 11.11 -5.29
C GLN A 8 -8.62 10.64 -4.96
N THR A 9 -9.04 9.49 -5.51
CA THR A 9 -10.36 8.90 -5.23
C THR A 9 -10.48 8.46 -3.78
N LYS A 10 -9.45 7.83 -3.21
CA LYS A 10 -9.40 7.48 -1.79
C LYS A 10 -9.53 8.73 -0.91
N ILE A 11 -8.74 9.77 -1.20
CA ILE A 11 -8.81 11.04 -0.47
C ILE A 11 -10.19 11.67 -0.57
N LYS A 12 -10.78 11.76 -1.77
CA LYS A 12 -12.14 12.31 -1.98
C LYS A 12 -13.19 11.53 -1.18
N LYS A 13 -13.08 10.21 -1.08
CA LYS A 13 -13.97 9.38 -0.25
C LYS A 13 -13.79 9.68 1.24
N GLN A 14 -12.56 9.83 1.72
CA GLN A 14 -12.26 10.26 3.10
C GLN A 14 -12.90 11.62 3.39
N LEU A 15 -12.66 12.59 2.50
CA LEU A 15 -13.23 13.94 2.51
C LEU A 15 -14.75 13.94 2.59
N ALA A 16 -15.41 13.12 1.78
CA ALA A 16 -16.87 12.99 1.79
C ALA A 16 -17.40 12.42 3.12
N LYS A 17 -16.64 11.54 3.79
CA LYS A 17 -16.98 11.06 5.14
C LYS A 17 -16.82 12.18 6.18
N SER A 18 -15.72 12.92 6.14
CA SER A 18 -15.45 14.04 7.07
C SER A 18 -16.44 15.20 6.89
N LEU A 19 -16.82 15.52 5.65
CA LEU A 19 -17.86 16.50 5.32
C LEU A 19 -19.22 16.11 5.92
N LYS A 20 -19.63 14.83 5.79
CA LYS A 20 -20.89 14.33 6.37
C LYS A 20 -20.91 14.44 7.89
N LYS A 21 -19.75 14.30 8.53
CA LYS A 21 -19.59 14.41 9.99
C LYS A 21 -19.35 15.85 10.48
N HIS A 22 -19.27 16.84 9.58
CA HIS A 22 -18.91 18.22 9.89
C HIS A 22 -17.53 18.37 10.58
N GLU A 23 -16.62 17.44 10.32
CA GLU A 23 -15.28 17.38 10.92
C GLU A 23 -14.22 18.07 10.05
N ILE A 24 -14.63 18.85 9.05
CA ILE A 24 -13.72 19.48 8.09
C ILE A 24 -13.84 21.00 8.10
N THR A 25 -12.71 21.69 8.14
CA THR A 25 -12.64 23.14 8.11
C THR A 25 -12.38 23.66 6.69
N PRO A 26 -12.67 24.94 6.39
CA PRO A 26 -12.30 25.56 5.12
C PRO A 26 -10.79 25.52 4.86
N ARG A 27 -9.95 25.55 5.91
CA ARG A 27 -8.50 25.41 5.81
C ARG A 27 -8.12 24.04 5.27
N ASP A 28 -8.74 22.97 5.78
CA ASP A 28 -8.47 21.59 5.36
C ASP A 28 -8.85 21.38 3.90
N LEU A 29 -9.98 21.95 3.47
CA LEU A 29 -10.40 21.95 2.07
C LEU A 29 -9.37 22.63 1.17
N LEU A 30 -8.87 23.80 1.56
CA LEU A 30 -7.86 24.54 0.81
C LEU A 30 -6.53 23.77 0.73
N LEU A 31 -6.13 23.13 1.82
CA LEU A 31 -4.95 22.28 1.87
C LEU A 31 -5.06 21.11 0.88
N ILE A 32 -6.18 20.39 0.89
CA ILE A 32 -6.40 19.24 0.01
C ILE A 32 -6.43 19.67 -1.47
N LEU A 33 -7.10 20.79 -1.79
CA LEU A 33 -7.09 21.36 -3.13
C LEU A 33 -5.67 21.74 -3.57
N THR A 34 -4.88 22.32 -2.67
CA THR A 34 -3.48 22.67 -2.94
C THR A 34 -2.65 21.41 -3.25
N ILE A 35 -2.79 20.36 -2.44
CA ILE A 35 -2.10 19.08 -2.66
C ILE A 35 -2.48 18.47 -4.02
N PHE A 36 -3.77 18.44 -4.35
CA PHE A 36 -4.23 17.92 -5.65
C PHE A 36 -3.75 18.74 -6.84
N SER A 37 -3.66 20.06 -6.68
CA SER A 37 -3.18 20.95 -7.75
C SER A 37 -1.68 20.86 -7.99
N LYS A 38 -0.89 20.55 -6.95
CA LYS A 38 0.58 20.51 -7.01
C LYS A 38 1.16 19.15 -7.35
N ALA A 39 0.44 18.07 -7.08
CA ALA A 39 0.91 16.74 -7.40
C ALA A 39 0.70 16.48 -8.89
N ASP A 40 1.76 16.28 -9.67
CA ASP A 40 1.68 15.86 -11.06
C ASP A 40 1.67 14.32 -11.17
N THR A 41 2.40 13.64 -10.27
CA THR A 41 2.47 12.16 -10.21
C THR A 41 1.81 11.55 -8.98
N SER A 42 1.72 10.20 -8.96
CA SER A 42 1.26 9.45 -7.81
C SER A 42 2.25 9.54 -6.64
N GLU A 43 3.56 9.48 -6.93
CA GLU A 43 4.61 9.61 -5.93
C GLU A 43 4.62 11.00 -5.28
N GLU A 44 4.45 12.06 -6.07
CA GLU A 44 4.36 13.43 -5.55
C GLU A 44 3.12 13.64 -4.69
N LEU A 45 1.99 13.06 -5.09
CA LEU A 45 0.77 13.09 -4.28
C LEU A 45 1.00 12.39 -2.94
N HIS A 46 1.65 11.23 -2.94
CA HIS A 46 1.98 10.50 -1.72
C HIS A 46 2.92 11.30 -0.80
N LEU A 47 3.96 11.91 -1.37
CA LEU A 47 4.92 12.72 -0.61
C LEU A 47 4.27 13.97 0.00
N LEU A 48 3.37 14.62 -0.72
CA LEU A 48 2.60 15.75 -0.18
C LEU A 48 1.65 15.32 0.95
N ILE A 49 0.99 14.17 0.83
CA ILE A 49 0.17 13.60 1.92
C ILE A 49 1.04 13.35 3.16
N GLU A 50 2.23 12.76 2.99
CA GLU A 50 3.17 12.52 4.09
C GLU A 50 3.63 13.81 4.78
N LEU A 51 3.91 14.86 4.01
CA LEU A 51 4.33 16.16 4.54
C LEU A 51 3.23 16.85 5.36
N PHE A 52 1.97 16.70 4.96
CA PHE A 52 0.84 17.40 5.57
C PHE A 52 -0.02 16.53 6.50
N LYS A 53 0.41 15.30 6.80
CA LYS A 53 -0.35 14.35 7.62
C LYS A 53 -0.68 14.86 9.03
N ASP A 54 0.18 15.69 9.60
CA ASP A 54 0.00 16.25 10.94
C ASP A 54 -0.97 17.45 10.94
N GLU A 55 -1.13 18.12 9.78
CA GLU A 55 -2.09 19.21 9.60
C GLU A 55 -3.50 18.71 9.29
N TYR A 56 -3.63 17.51 8.73
CA TYR A 56 -4.91 16.88 8.44
C TYR A 56 -4.88 15.38 8.85
N PRO A 57 -5.26 15.05 10.10
CA PRO A 57 -5.18 13.69 10.64
C PRO A 57 -5.78 12.57 9.78
N PRO A 58 -6.85 12.77 8.97
CA PRO A 58 -7.36 11.74 8.07
C PRO A 58 -6.37 11.29 6.98
N PHE A 59 -5.31 12.06 6.71
CA PHE A 59 -4.19 11.60 5.87
C PHE A 59 -3.36 10.52 6.56
N LEU A 60 -3.17 10.60 7.87
CA LEU A 60 -2.48 9.56 8.64
C LEU A 60 -3.24 8.23 8.51
N GLU A 61 -4.56 8.26 8.71
CA GLU A 61 -5.42 7.07 8.55
C GLU A 61 -5.33 6.47 7.15
N LEU A 62 -5.25 7.32 6.12
CA LEU A 62 -5.12 6.88 4.73
C LEU A 62 -3.78 6.19 4.49
N LEU A 63 -2.67 6.76 4.98
CA LEU A 63 -1.34 6.17 4.88
C LEU A 63 -1.23 4.85 5.67
N ASP A 64 -1.85 4.78 6.84
CA ASP A 64 -1.85 3.57 7.68
C ASP A 64 -2.71 2.45 7.06
N THR A 65 -3.85 2.80 6.45
CA THR A 65 -4.67 1.84 5.69
C THR A 65 -3.88 1.27 4.52
N GLU A 66 -3.15 2.10 3.77
CA GLU A 66 -2.33 1.62 2.64
C GLU A 66 -1.18 0.72 3.09
N LYS A 67 -0.52 1.04 4.21
CA LYS A 67 0.50 0.17 4.80
C LYS A 67 -0.09 -1.17 5.24
N TYR A 68 -1.27 -1.15 5.86
CA TYR A 68 -1.95 -2.37 6.29
C TYR A 68 -2.38 -3.23 5.10
N ASP A 69 -2.99 -2.64 4.07
CA ASP A 69 -3.40 -3.34 2.86
C ASP A 69 -2.19 -3.99 2.16
N THR A 70 -1.09 -3.23 2.01
CA THR A 70 0.15 -3.75 1.40
C THR A 70 0.74 -4.90 2.22
N LYS A 71 0.70 -4.81 3.55
CA LYS A 71 1.18 -5.87 4.44
C LYS A 71 0.28 -7.11 4.37
N SER A 72 -1.03 -6.92 4.32
CA SER A 72 -2.00 -8.01 4.19
C SER A 72 -1.86 -8.72 2.84
N GLU A 73 -1.68 -7.97 1.75
CA GLU A 73 -1.38 -8.53 0.43
C GLU A 73 -0.06 -9.31 0.41
N PHE A 74 0.97 -8.78 1.08
CA PHE A 74 2.25 -9.47 1.26
C PHE A 74 2.07 -10.80 2.00
N GLU A 75 1.45 -10.79 3.17
CA GLU A 75 1.22 -11.99 3.99
C GLU A 75 0.36 -13.02 3.24
N HIS A 76 -0.68 -12.58 2.55
CA HIS A 76 -1.57 -13.45 1.79
C HIS A 76 -0.85 -14.13 0.63
N SER A 77 -0.11 -13.36 -0.18
CA SER A 77 0.61 -13.89 -1.34
C SER A 77 1.71 -14.89 -0.93
N ILE A 78 2.37 -14.63 0.20
CA ILE A 78 3.38 -15.54 0.76
C ILE A 78 2.72 -16.82 1.26
N HIS A 79 1.60 -16.72 1.97
CA HIS A 79 0.88 -17.89 2.48
C HIS A 79 0.38 -18.80 1.36
N GLU A 80 -0.22 -18.25 0.31
CA GLU A 80 -0.67 -19.04 -0.86
C GLU A 80 0.50 -19.73 -1.56
N PHE A 81 1.58 -19.00 -1.83
CA PHE A 81 2.76 -19.60 -2.45
C PHE A 81 3.31 -20.75 -1.61
N ILE A 82 3.46 -20.56 -0.30
CA ILE A 82 3.94 -21.62 0.61
C ILE A 82 2.99 -22.82 0.58
N SER A 83 1.66 -22.59 0.56
CA SER A 83 0.66 -23.65 0.57
C SER A 83 0.74 -24.54 -0.68
N GLU A 84 1.03 -23.96 -1.84
CA GLU A 84 1.27 -24.72 -3.08
C GLU A 84 2.66 -25.37 -3.06
N MET A 85 3.67 -24.64 -2.61
CA MET A 85 5.06 -25.05 -2.77
C MET A 85 5.54 -26.03 -1.71
N VAL A 86 4.86 -26.15 -0.56
CA VAL A 86 5.20 -27.16 0.45
C VAL A 86 5.01 -28.59 -0.07
N GLN A 87 4.09 -28.80 -1.02
CA GLN A 87 3.87 -30.13 -1.61
C GLN A 87 4.87 -30.47 -2.72
N VAL A 88 5.36 -29.46 -3.43
CA VAL A 88 6.25 -29.62 -4.59
C VAL A 88 7.72 -29.51 -4.20
N ASN A 89 8.06 -28.50 -3.39
CA ASN A 89 9.41 -28.22 -2.91
C ASN A 89 9.39 -27.62 -1.47
N PRO A 90 9.30 -28.47 -0.44
CA PRO A 90 9.25 -28.04 0.95
C PRO A 90 10.45 -27.18 1.39
N LEU A 91 11.63 -27.43 0.82
CA LEU A 91 12.87 -26.70 1.12
C LEU A 91 12.81 -25.25 0.61
N LEU A 92 12.26 -25.03 -0.59
CA LEU A 92 12.06 -23.69 -1.13
C LEU A 92 10.99 -22.93 -0.33
N ALA A 93 9.90 -23.60 0.02
CA ALA A 93 8.86 -23.03 0.88
C ALA A 93 9.44 -22.55 2.21
N ALA A 94 10.24 -23.39 2.88
CA ALA A 94 10.90 -23.02 4.14
C ALA A 94 11.84 -21.81 4.01
N LYS A 95 12.60 -21.71 2.91
CA LYS A 95 13.50 -20.57 2.65
C LYS A 95 12.73 -19.26 2.46
N ILE A 96 11.65 -19.29 1.68
CA ILE A 96 10.81 -18.10 1.46
C ILE A 96 10.10 -17.69 2.75
N THR A 97 9.60 -18.63 3.55
CA THR A 97 9.06 -18.32 4.88
C THR A 97 10.10 -17.63 5.76
N HIS A 98 11.32 -18.16 5.80
CA HIS A 98 12.39 -17.58 6.61
C HIS A 98 12.74 -16.15 6.18
N GLU A 99 12.82 -15.90 4.87
CA GLU A 99 13.04 -14.55 4.35
C GLU A 99 11.83 -13.64 4.61
N ALA A 100 10.60 -14.12 4.46
CA ALA A 100 9.38 -13.33 4.72
C ALA A 100 9.22 -12.92 6.18
N LEU A 101 9.80 -13.65 7.13
CA LEU A 101 9.80 -13.31 8.56
C LEU A 101 10.77 -12.17 8.91
N LYS A 102 11.66 -11.77 8.00
CA LYS A 102 12.55 -10.62 8.24
C LYS A 102 11.74 -9.31 8.18
N LYS A 103 12.04 -8.41 9.11
CA LYS A 103 11.26 -7.18 9.38
C LYS A 103 11.18 -6.20 8.19
N GLU A 104 12.08 -6.31 7.22
CA GLU A 104 12.16 -5.43 6.04
C GLU A 104 11.79 -6.14 4.73
N SER A 105 11.30 -7.38 4.80
CA SER A 105 10.95 -8.14 3.60
C SER A 105 9.68 -7.60 2.94
N THR A 106 9.74 -7.45 1.63
CA THR A 106 8.65 -7.00 0.76
C THR A 106 8.44 -8.02 -0.36
N LEU A 107 7.29 -7.97 -1.05
CA LEU A 107 7.05 -8.83 -2.22
C LEU A 107 8.16 -8.66 -3.27
N ASP A 108 8.64 -7.44 -3.46
CA ASP A 108 9.67 -7.10 -4.44
C ASP A 108 11.04 -7.66 -4.04
N SER A 109 11.41 -7.60 -2.75
CA SER A 109 12.67 -8.17 -2.26
C SER A 109 12.68 -9.70 -2.37
N ILE A 110 11.57 -10.36 -2.03
CA ILE A 110 11.43 -11.81 -2.15
C ILE A 110 11.42 -12.23 -3.63
N SER A 111 10.72 -11.51 -4.49
CA SER A 111 10.67 -11.79 -5.94
C SER A 111 12.04 -11.65 -6.63
N LYS A 112 12.92 -10.77 -6.11
CA LYS A 112 14.30 -10.64 -6.61
C LYS A 112 15.18 -11.82 -6.19
N GLN A 113 14.97 -12.36 -5.00
CA GLN A 113 15.75 -13.47 -4.46
C GLN A 113 15.26 -14.84 -4.94
N PHE A 114 13.96 -14.97 -5.19
CA PHE A 114 13.30 -16.22 -5.55
C PHE A 114 12.52 -16.06 -6.88
N PRO A 115 13.13 -16.41 -8.03
CA PRO A 115 12.48 -16.34 -9.34
C PRO A 115 11.17 -17.13 -9.41
N GLU A 116 11.07 -18.24 -8.67
CA GLU A 116 9.87 -19.07 -8.60
C GLU A 116 8.69 -18.33 -7.97
N PHE A 117 8.94 -17.51 -6.95
CA PHE A 117 7.93 -16.64 -6.34
C PHE A 117 7.49 -15.54 -7.31
N LYS A 118 8.44 -14.96 -8.05
CA LYS A 118 8.12 -13.99 -9.11
C LYS A 118 7.22 -14.60 -10.19
N ASN A 119 7.51 -15.82 -10.63
CA ASN A 119 6.70 -16.52 -11.63
C ASN A 119 5.28 -16.82 -11.11
N PHE A 120 5.15 -17.21 -9.84
CA PHE A 120 3.85 -17.38 -9.19
C PHE A 120 3.01 -16.09 -9.22
N LEU A 121 3.61 -14.95 -8.84
CA LEU A 121 2.91 -13.66 -8.88
C LEU A 121 2.50 -13.23 -10.31
N GLN A 122 3.27 -13.64 -11.33
CA GLN A 122 2.95 -13.35 -12.73
C GLN A 122 1.84 -14.24 -13.29
N ASN A 123 1.78 -15.51 -12.87
CA ASN A 123 0.72 -16.44 -13.29
C ASN A 123 -0.63 -16.17 -12.61
N LYS A 124 -0.64 -15.35 -11.55
CA LYS A 124 -1.86 -14.94 -10.83
C LYS A 124 -2.55 -13.70 -11.42
N LYS A 125 -1.90 -12.99 -12.35
CA LYS A 125 -2.45 -11.82 -13.06
C LYS A 125 -3.15 -12.22 -14.35
#